data_AF-G5ILE7-F1
#
_entry.id   AF-G5ILE7-F1
#
_cell.length_a   1.000
_cell.length_b   1.000
_cell.length_c   1.000
_cell.angle_alpha   90.00
_cell.angle_beta   90.00
_cell.angle_gamma   90.00
#
_symmetry.space_group_name_H-M   'P 1'
#
loop_
_entity.id
_entity.type
_entity.pdbx_description
1 polymer ?
#
loop_
_entity_poly.entity_id
_entity_poly.type
_entity_poly.pdbx_seq_one_letter_code
_entity_poly.pdbx_strand_id
1 'polypeptide(L)'
;MPCDKAMVMLYFITHITGSTLKGRCQTVETAGYRGRSRRQEPKGKIKKRKVSHFRTVRFGGFDENQIICYLWDIVKSVEAAQDAGISHEAGTGRDAETLTRLGKQMRSQIRVEIRRYFVRRRRRNVRMALGVVAVIVCIAVVFGCLIGVDRVSGNSMYPYLNHGDWIVYSRIGEKYQRNEVIVFEKNGESMVKRIAGLPGDRVEVNSSGSRVVVNGQEIQEDYVTLSDADVGNKKASTEKVEEHPGMTQTVMNGQYLVLGDNRSVSIDSRDSSIGTVPSGEIQGRVILIIRGNGG
;
A
#
# COMPACT_ATOMS: atom_id res chain seq x y z
N MET A 1 22.91 35.01 -18.98
CA MET A 1 21.86 35.54 -19.86
C MET A 1 20.78 34.47 -20.00
N PRO A 2 19.59 34.64 -19.40
CA PRO A 2 18.51 33.66 -19.47
C PRO A 2 17.35 34.18 -20.34
N CYS A 3 16.90 33.39 -21.32
CA CYS A 3 15.48 33.30 -21.70
C CYS A 3 15.33 32.25 -22.80
N ASP A 4 15.28 30.98 -22.42
CA ASP A 4 14.79 29.92 -23.31
C ASP A 4 13.98 28.91 -22.49
N LYS A 5 12.80 29.35 -22.02
CA LYS A 5 11.84 28.53 -21.26
C LYS A 5 10.38 28.68 -21.70
N ALA A 6 10.12 29.31 -22.85
CA ALA A 6 8.75 29.52 -23.33
C ALA A 6 8.29 28.51 -24.41
N MET A 7 9.18 27.71 -24.99
CA MET A 7 8.85 26.89 -26.17
C MET A 7 8.48 25.43 -25.90
N VAL A 8 8.56 24.96 -24.64
CA VAL A 8 8.32 23.53 -24.33
C VAL A 8 6.88 23.24 -23.86
N MET A 9 6.05 24.24 -23.60
CA MET A 9 4.67 24.01 -23.13
C MET A 9 3.62 23.88 -24.24
N LEU A 10 4.00 24.04 -25.52
CA LEU A 10 3.07 23.98 -26.65
C LEU A 10 3.06 22.64 -27.40
N TYR A 11 3.97 21.71 -27.07
CA TYR A 11 4.16 20.47 -27.83
C TYR A 11 3.38 19.25 -27.30
N PHE A 12 2.58 19.39 -26.24
CA PHE A 12 1.89 18.26 -25.59
C PHE A 12 0.36 18.24 -25.72
N ILE A 13 -0.24 19.09 -26.57
CA ILE A 13 -1.71 19.17 -26.75
C ILE A 13 -2.16 18.80 -28.18
N THR A 14 -1.28 18.23 -29.01
CA THR A 14 -1.62 17.83 -30.40
C THR A 14 -1.70 16.32 -30.65
N HIS A 15 -1.54 15.48 -29.63
CA HIS A 15 -1.81 14.05 -29.77
C HIS A 15 -2.59 13.55 -28.57
N ILE A 16 -3.91 13.45 -28.71
CA ILE A 16 -4.79 12.37 -28.22
C ILE A 16 -6.24 12.82 -28.46
N THR A 17 -6.97 12.01 -29.24
CA THR A 17 -8.44 12.01 -29.49
C THR A 17 -9.00 13.22 -30.27
N GLY A 18 -9.48 13.12 -31.51
CA GLY A 18 -10.01 11.97 -32.23
C GLY A 18 -11.44 11.63 -31.78
N SER A 19 -12.42 12.51 -32.02
CA SER A 19 -13.81 12.13 -32.32
C SER A 19 -14.71 13.36 -32.53
N THR A 20 -15.33 13.36 -33.70
CA THR A 20 -16.51 14.11 -34.13
C THR A 20 -17.69 13.93 -33.18
N LEU A 21 -18.35 15.01 -32.75
CA LEU A 21 -19.76 14.95 -32.31
C LEU A 21 -20.46 16.30 -32.54
N LYS A 22 -21.52 16.21 -33.34
CA LYS A 22 -22.40 17.27 -33.86
C LYS A 22 -23.60 17.36 -32.90
N GLY A 23 -23.88 18.53 -32.33
CA GLY A 23 -25.00 18.68 -31.39
C GLY A 23 -25.56 20.11 -31.37
N ARG A 24 -26.78 20.25 -31.88
CA ARG A 24 -27.59 21.47 -32.05
C ARG A 24 -28.23 21.87 -30.71
N CYS A 25 -28.14 23.15 -30.30
CA CYS A 25 -28.76 23.67 -29.08
C CYS A 25 -30.05 24.43 -29.43
N GLN A 26 -31.19 24.02 -28.87
CA GLN A 26 -32.47 24.74 -28.92
C GLN A 26 -32.64 25.57 -27.63
N THR A 27 -33.12 26.80 -27.78
CA THR A 27 -33.46 27.73 -26.70
C THR A 27 -34.83 27.41 -26.10
N VAL A 28 -34.95 27.43 -24.76
CA VAL A 28 -36.21 27.37 -24.03
C VAL A 28 -36.39 28.66 -23.23
N GLU A 29 -37.52 29.34 -23.45
CA GLU A 29 -37.95 30.57 -22.79
C GLU A 29 -38.30 30.35 -21.31
N THR A 30 -38.17 31.40 -20.49
CA THR A 30 -38.51 31.37 -19.06
C THR A 30 -39.78 32.16 -18.76
N ALA A 31 -40.76 31.50 -18.14
CA ALA A 31 -41.98 32.12 -17.60
C ALA A 31 -41.72 32.68 -16.19
N GLY A 32 -42.24 33.88 -15.93
CA GLY A 32 -42.12 34.57 -14.64
C GLY A 32 -43.16 34.15 -13.61
N TYR A 33 -42.89 34.45 -12.33
CA TYR A 33 -43.94 34.58 -11.31
C TYR A 33 -43.57 35.52 -10.17
N ARG A 34 -44.60 36.20 -9.65
CA ARG A 34 -44.60 37.32 -8.69
C ARG A 34 -44.54 36.87 -7.21
N GLY A 35 -43.81 37.64 -6.41
CA GLY A 35 -44.24 38.27 -5.15
C GLY A 35 -44.49 37.45 -3.87
N ARG A 36 -43.85 37.86 -2.75
CA ARG A 36 -44.47 38.05 -1.40
C ARG A 36 -43.51 38.75 -0.41
N SER A 37 -44.10 39.35 0.61
CA SER A 37 -43.62 40.48 1.44
C SER A 37 -43.13 40.09 2.85
N ARG A 38 -42.30 41.00 3.42
CA ARG A 38 -42.03 41.36 4.84
C ARG A 38 -41.50 40.32 5.85
N ARG A 39 -40.26 40.56 6.32
CA ARG A 39 -39.91 40.64 7.75
C ARG A 39 -38.59 41.41 7.92
N GLN A 40 -38.57 42.45 8.75
CA GLN A 40 -37.37 43.19 9.15
C GLN A 40 -36.82 42.58 10.44
N GLU A 41 -35.50 42.32 10.47
CA GLU A 41 -34.71 41.96 11.66
C GLU A 41 -33.28 42.53 11.54
N PRO A 42 -32.51 42.64 12.66
CA PRO A 42 -31.64 43.77 12.92
C PRO A 42 -30.23 43.70 12.31
N LYS A 43 -29.59 44.87 12.26
CA LYS A 43 -28.24 45.14 11.73
C LYS A 43 -27.14 44.30 12.40
N GLY A 44 -26.79 43.17 11.79
CA GLY A 44 -25.57 42.41 12.04
C GLY A 44 -24.45 42.78 11.04
N LYS A 45 -23.23 42.96 11.55
CA LYS A 45 -22.00 43.37 10.85
C LYS A 45 -21.86 42.78 9.44
N ILE A 46 -21.86 43.64 8.41
CA ILE A 46 -21.58 43.27 7.02
C ILE A 46 -20.11 42.87 6.89
N LYS A 47 -19.79 41.59 7.05
CA LYS A 47 -18.60 41.02 6.41
C LYS A 47 -18.84 41.14 4.91
N LYS A 48 -18.14 42.04 4.22
CA LYS A 48 -18.08 42.08 2.75
C LYS A 48 -17.55 40.73 2.25
N ARG A 49 -18.45 39.75 2.05
CA ARG A 49 -18.16 38.57 1.23
C ARG A 49 -17.87 39.13 -0.16
N LYS A 50 -16.66 38.92 -0.67
CA LYS A 50 -16.36 39.10 -2.09
C LYS A 50 -17.30 38.17 -2.86
N VAL A 51 -18.38 38.73 -3.39
CA VAL A 51 -19.30 38.03 -4.26
C VAL A 51 -18.53 37.79 -5.55
N SER A 52 -18.15 36.54 -5.81
CA SER A 52 -17.81 36.16 -7.18
C SER A 52 -19.08 36.28 -8.00
N HIS A 53 -19.03 36.98 -9.13
CA HIS A 53 -20.17 37.12 -10.04
C HIS A 53 -20.69 35.78 -10.59
N PHE A 54 -19.91 34.71 -10.48
CA PHE A 54 -20.35 33.37 -10.81
C PHE A 54 -21.07 32.70 -9.63
N ARG A 55 -22.39 32.54 -9.80
CA ARG A 55 -23.23 31.67 -8.98
C ARG A 55 -22.69 30.25 -9.16
N THR A 56 -22.01 29.72 -8.15
CA THR A 56 -21.55 28.32 -8.19
C THR A 56 -22.78 27.45 -8.04
N VAL A 57 -23.40 27.09 -9.16
CA VAL A 57 -24.45 26.08 -9.20
C VAL A 57 -23.77 24.76 -8.89
N ARG A 58 -24.00 24.22 -7.69
CA ARG A 58 -23.76 22.81 -7.42
C ARG A 58 -24.88 22.03 -8.10
N PHE A 59 -24.75 21.83 -9.41
CA PHE A 59 -25.53 20.86 -10.16
C PHE A 59 -24.67 20.36 -11.32
N GLY A 60 -24.46 19.04 -11.37
CA GLY A 60 -24.11 18.28 -12.57
C GLY A 60 -22.85 18.70 -13.31
N GLY A 61 -21.74 18.01 -13.02
CA GLY A 61 -20.66 17.69 -13.96
C GLY A 61 -20.48 18.59 -15.19
N PHE A 62 -19.92 19.77 -14.99
CA PHE A 62 -19.13 20.37 -16.05
C PHE A 62 -17.75 19.70 -16.01
N ASP A 63 -17.44 18.87 -17.01
CA ASP A 63 -16.11 18.29 -17.13
C ASP A 63 -15.08 19.41 -17.14
N GLU A 64 -14.00 19.21 -16.39
CA GLU A 64 -12.93 20.21 -16.18
C GLU A 64 -12.35 20.78 -17.50
N ASN A 65 -12.53 20.06 -18.61
CA ASN A 65 -12.15 20.45 -19.97
C ASN A 65 -13.18 21.40 -20.61
N GLN A 66 -14.47 21.22 -20.34
CA GLN A 66 -15.53 22.08 -20.88
C GLN A 66 -15.34 23.52 -20.40
N ILE A 67 -15.00 23.74 -19.13
CA ILE A 67 -14.75 25.10 -18.60
C ILE A 67 -13.62 25.80 -19.37
N ILE A 68 -12.56 25.08 -19.71
CA ILE A 68 -11.44 25.62 -20.50
C ILE A 68 -11.89 25.93 -21.94
N CYS A 69 -12.67 25.03 -22.56
CA CYS A 69 -13.24 25.26 -23.88
C CYS A 69 -14.18 26.48 -23.90
N TYR A 70 -15.05 26.64 -22.91
CA TYR A 70 -15.95 27.80 -22.79
C TYR A 70 -15.18 29.10 -22.58
N LEU A 71 -14.13 29.10 -21.75
CA LEU A 71 -13.27 30.26 -21.57
C LEU A 71 -12.48 30.61 -22.84
N TRP A 72 -12.03 29.60 -23.59
CA TRP A 72 -11.35 29.81 -24.87
C TRP A 72 -12.30 30.34 -25.94
N ASP A 73 -13.52 29.82 -25.99
CA ASP A 73 -14.57 30.27 -26.93
C ASP A 73 -15.01 31.71 -26.64
N ILE A 74 -15.08 32.11 -25.36
CA ILE A 74 -15.30 33.51 -24.96
C ILE A 74 -14.13 34.40 -25.41
N VAL A 75 -12.89 33.95 -25.29
CA VAL A 75 -11.73 34.74 -25.77
C VAL A 75 -11.75 34.87 -27.29
N LYS A 76 -12.00 33.77 -28.00
CA LYS A 76 -12.05 33.72 -29.47
C LYS A 76 -13.19 34.55 -30.04
N SER A 77 -14.37 34.53 -29.42
CA SER A 77 -15.50 35.36 -29.84
C SER A 77 -15.26 36.86 -29.62
N VAL A 78 -14.51 37.24 -28.58
CA VAL A 78 -14.08 38.64 -28.38
C VAL A 78 -13.06 39.07 -29.44
N GLU A 79 -12.11 38.21 -29.80
CA GLU A 79 -11.15 38.48 -30.87
C GLU A 79 -11.85 38.63 -32.23
N ALA A 80 -12.75 37.71 -32.56
CA ALA A 80 -13.55 37.79 -33.79
C ALA A 80 -14.41 39.07 -33.87
N ALA A 81 -14.94 39.53 -32.74
CA ALA A 81 -15.68 40.80 -32.67
C ALA A 81 -14.78 42.04 -32.87
N GLN A 82 -13.52 41.99 -32.42
CA GLN A 82 -12.55 43.05 -32.68
C GLN A 82 -12.17 43.11 -34.18
N ASP A 83 -11.96 41.97 -34.81
CA ASP A 83 -11.59 41.88 -36.23
C ASP A 83 -12.74 42.31 -37.16
N ALA A 84 -13.99 41.97 -36.80
CA ALA A 84 -15.20 42.38 -37.54
C ALA A 84 -15.51 43.88 -37.37
N GLY A 85 -15.20 44.48 -36.22
CA GLY A 85 -15.38 45.93 -35.99
C GLY A 85 -14.37 46.80 -36.74
N ILE A 86 -13.17 46.29 -37.01
CA ILE A 86 -12.12 46.99 -37.79
C ILE A 86 -12.49 47.09 -39.28
N SER A 87 -13.36 46.20 -39.78
CA SER A 87 -13.67 46.09 -41.19
C SER A 87 -14.89 46.91 -41.65
N HIS A 88 -15.69 47.50 -40.75
CA HIS A 88 -16.94 48.15 -41.14
C HIS A 88 -17.18 49.62 -40.73
N GLU A 89 -16.50 50.22 -39.76
CA GLU A 89 -16.78 51.64 -39.41
C GLU A 89 -15.54 52.44 -38.98
N ALA A 90 -15.18 53.43 -39.81
CA ALA A 90 -14.45 54.61 -39.39
C ALA A 90 -15.39 55.51 -38.56
N GLY A 91 -15.65 55.13 -37.30
CA GLY A 91 -16.48 55.87 -36.34
C GLY A 91 -15.73 56.12 -35.03
N THR A 92 -15.60 57.40 -34.65
CA THR A 92 -15.24 57.93 -33.32
C THR A 92 -14.27 57.10 -32.45
N GLY A 93 -12.99 57.48 -32.39
CA GLY A 93 -11.93 56.81 -31.64
C GLY A 93 -12.13 56.58 -30.12
N ARG A 94 -13.23 57.05 -29.52
CA ARG A 94 -13.59 56.74 -28.12
C ARG A 94 -14.10 55.30 -27.95
N ASP A 95 -14.88 54.79 -28.92
CA ASP A 95 -15.52 53.47 -28.78
C ASP A 95 -14.50 52.34 -28.97
N ALA A 96 -13.56 52.50 -29.92
CA ALA A 96 -12.41 51.59 -30.08
C ALA A 96 -11.49 51.53 -28.84
N GLU A 97 -11.29 52.67 -28.15
CA GLU A 97 -10.49 52.70 -26.92
C GLU A 97 -11.22 52.02 -25.75
N THR A 98 -12.55 52.15 -25.66
CA THR A 98 -13.34 51.46 -24.63
C THR A 98 -13.36 49.94 -24.83
N LEU A 99 -13.50 49.45 -26.06
CA LEU A 99 -13.46 48.02 -26.38
C LEU A 99 -12.08 47.40 -26.09
N THR A 100 -11.00 48.11 -26.41
CA THR A 100 -9.64 47.63 -26.10
C THR A 100 -9.34 47.63 -24.60
N ARG A 101 -9.84 48.61 -23.84
CA ARG A 101 -9.77 48.62 -22.36
C ARG A 101 -10.59 47.47 -21.74
N LEU A 102 -11.79 47.21 -22.25
CA LEU A 102 -12.64 46.11 -21.80
C LEU A 102 -11.99 44.75 -22.06
N GLY A 103 -11.42 44.54 -23.26
CA GLY A 103 -10.67 43.31 -23.58
C GLY A 103 -9.46 43.09 -22.66
N LYS A 104 -8.71 44.15 -22.33
CA LYS A 104 -7.61 44.06 -21.35
C LYS A 104 -8.09 43.69 -19.95
N GLN A 105 -9.25 44.20 -19.51
CA GLN A 105 -9.86 43.87 -18.22
C GLN A 105 -10.40 42.44 -18.19
N MET A 106 -11.07 41.98 -19.25
CA MET A 106 -11.56 40.59 -19.33
C MET A 106 -10.39 39.60 -19.34
N ARG A 107 -9.31 39.88 -20.10
CA ARG A 107 -8.09 39.05 -20.09
C ARG A 107 -7.41 38.99 -18.73
N SER A 108 -7.45 40.06 -17.93
CA SER A 108 -6.87 40.04 -16.58
C SER A 108 -7.70 39.20 -15.61
N GLN A 109 -9.03 39.32 -15.67
CA GLN A 109 -9.96 38.53 -14.84
C GLN A 109 -9.89 37.04 -15.15
N ILE A 110 -9.94 36.69 -16.44
CA ILE A 110 -9.84 35.32 -16.93
C ILE A 110 -8.52 34.68 -16.45
N ARG A 111 -7.38 35.37 -16.60
CA ARG A 111 -6.08 34.86 -16.12
C ARG A 111 -6.08 34.57 -14.62
N VAL A 112 -6.71 35.43 -13.81
CA VAL A 112 -6.76 35.25 -12.35
C VAL A 112 -7.67 34.09 -11.95
N GLU A 113 -8.77 33.85 -12.67
CA GLU A 113 -9.66 32.70 -12.43
C GLU A 113 -9.03 31.39 -12.89
N ILE A 114 -8.42 31.35 -14.07
CA ILE A 114 -7.65 30.21 -14.58
C ILE A 114 -6.53 29.84 -13.60
N ARG A 115 -5.74 30.82 -13.13
CA ARG A 115 -4.69 30.56 -12.13
C ARG A 115 -5.25 29.98 -10.83
N ARG A 116 -6.36 30.53 -10.32
CA ARG A 116 -7.01 30.01 -9.10
C ARG A 116 -7.53 28.58 -9.29
N TYR A 117 -8.06 28.26 -10.46
CA TYR A 117 -8.50 26.92 -10.81
C TYR A 117 -7.34 25.92 -10.86
N PHE A 118 -6.27 26.21 -11.60
CA PHE A 118 -5.09 25.34 -11.68
C PHE A 118 -4.40 25.15 -10.33
N VAL A 119 -4.32 26.19 -9.48
CA VAL A 119 -3.78 26.07 -8.12
C VAL A 119 -4.63 25.13 -7.27
N ARG A 120 -5.96 25.21 -7.35
CA ARG A 120 -6.86 24.31 -6.62
C ARG A 120 -6.78 22.86 -7.13
N ARG A 121 -6.74 22.67 -8.46
CA ARG A 121 -6.58 21.36 -9.10
C ARG A 121 -5.24 20.71 -8.74
N ARG A 122 -4.14 21.47 -8.82
CA ARG A 122 -2.80 21.03 -8.40
C ARG A 122 -2.77 20.63 -6.93
N ARG A 123 -3.38 21.40 -6.02
CA ARG A 123 -3.45 21.02 -4.59
C ARG A 123 -4.28 19.77 -4.32
N ARG A 124 -5.32 19.48 -5.11
CA ARG A 124 -6.09 18.22 -4.99
C ARG A 124 -5.25 17.04 -5.47
N ASN A 125 -4.66 17.15 -6.66
CA ASN A 125 -3.85 16.08 -7.24
C ASN A 125 -2.59 15.81 -6.40
N VAL A 126 -1.94 16.85 -5.86
CA VAL A 126 -0.80 16.69 -4.94
C VAL A 126 -1.23 15.96 -3.66
N ARG A 127 -2.39 16.28 -3.07
CA ARG A 127 -2.88 15.54 -1.89
C ARG A 127 -3.18 14.08 -2.20
N MET A 128 -3.81 13.80 -3.35
CA MET A 128 -4.06 12.42 -3.77
C MET A 128 -2.75 11.66 -4.01
N ALA A 129 -1.79 12.27 -4.71
CA ALA A 129 -0.48 11.69 -4.95
C ALA A 129 0.28 11.42 -3.66
N LEU A 130 0.30 12.38 -2.71
CA LEU A 130 0.87 12.19 -1.39
C LEU A 130 0.19 11.05 -0.62
N GLY A 131 -1.13 10.93 -0.72
CA GLY A 131 -1.89 9.81 -0.13
C GLY A 131 -1.46 8.46 -0.71
N VAL A 132 -1.34 8.35 -2.03
CA VAL A 132 -0.88 7.11 -2.70
C VAL A 132 0.55 6.77 -2.29
N VAL A 133 1.46 7.74 -2.28
CA VAL A 133 2.84 7.54 -1.84
C VAL A 133 2.89 7.07 -0.39
N ALA A 134 2.10 7.68 0.50
CA ALA A 134 2.02 7.24 1.89
C ALA A 134 1.56 5.78 2.02
N VAL A 135 0.54 5.36 1.25
CA VAL A 135 0.06 3.96 1.24
C VAL A 135 1.14 3.00 0.76
N ILE A 136 1.86 3.33 -0.32
CA ILE A 136 2.95 2.48 -0.84
C ILE A 136 4.06 2.35 0.20
N VAL A 137 4.45 3.45 0.86
CA VAL A 137 5.45 3.43 1.93
C VAL A 137 4.97 2.60 3.11
N CYS A 138 3.71 2.72 3.52
CA CYS A 138 3.13 1.89 4.57
C CYS A 138 3.20 0.40 4.22
N ILE A 139 2.84 0.02 2.99
CA ILE A 139 2.94 -1.36 2.51
C ILE A 139 4.40 -1.83 2.56
N ALA A 140 5.33 -1.04 2.03
CA ALA A 140 6.76 -1.37 2.03
C ALA A 140 7.32 -1.56 3.45
N VAL A 141 6.91 -0.72 4.42
CA VAL A 141 7.32 -0.86 5.83
C VAL A 141 6.71 -2.12 6.45
N VAL A 142 5.46 -2.44 6.17
CA VAL A 142 4.81 -3.66 6.69
C VAL A 142 5.51 -4.92 6.17
N PHE A 143 5.73 -5.04 4.86
CA PHE A 143 6.37 -6.22 4.25
C PHE A 143 7.91 -6.23 4.39
N GLY A 144 8.53 -5.08 4.65
CA GLY A 144 9.98 -4.98 4.84
C GLY A 144 10.41 -5.16 6.29
N CYS A 145 9.64 -4.65 7.25
CA CYS A 145 10.05 -4.60 8.66
C CYS A 145 9.23 -5.50 9.56
N LEU A 146 7.96 -5.76 9.26
CA LEU A 146 7.04 -6.40 10.21
C LEU A 146 6.70 -7.84 9.84
N ILE A 147 6.55 -8.11 8.56
CA ILE A 147 6.05 -9.38 8.03
C ILE A 147 6.96 -9.85 6.91
N GLY A 148 7.36 -11.11 6.90
CA GLY A 148 8.00 -11.75 5.76
C GLY A 148 7.14 -12.86 5.17
N VAL A 149 7.38 -13.16 3.90
CA VAL A 149 6.72 -14.25 3.18
C VAL A 149 7.81 -15.12 2.58
N ASP A 150 7.73 -16.42 2.80
CA ASP A 150 8.68 -17.40 2.26
C ASP A 150 7.94 -18.65 1.77
N ARG A 151 8.58 -19.43 0.90
CA ARG A 151 8.05 -20.69 0.39
C ARG A 151 8.83 -21.84 0.99
N VAL A 152 8.12 -22.76 1.64
CA VAL A 152 8.73 -23.90 2.31
C VAL A 152 9.37 -24.84 1.29
N SER A 153 10.66 -25.10 1.46
CA SER A 153 11.42 -26.09 0.71
C SER A 153 11.73 -27.31 1.60
N GLY A 154 11.24 -28.47 1.18
CA GLY A 154 11.53 -29.76 1.82
C GLY A 154 10.46 -30.21 2.83
N ASN A 155 10.71 -31.33 3.50
CA ASN A 155 9.73 -32.04 4.33
C ASN A 155 10.08 -32.09 5.83
N SER A 156 11.05 -31.27 6.26
CA SER A 156 11.57 -31.35 7.63
C SER A 156 10.56 -30.93 8.72
N MET A 157 9.50 -30.22 8.32
CA MET A 157 8.42 -29.78 9.19
C MET A 157 7.10 -30.52 8.90
N TYR A 158 7.13 -31.62 8.15
CA TYR A 158 5.94 -32.45 7.92
C TYR A 158 5.47 -33.11 9.24
N PRO A 159 4.17 -33.16 9.54
CA PRO A 159 3.02 -32.77 8.71
C PRO A 159 2.54 -31.32 8.90
N TYR A 160 3.19 -30.55 9.77
CA TYR A 160 2.81 -29.17 10.06
C TYR A 160 2.98 -28.26 8.83
N LEU A 161 4.12 -28.37 8.14
CA LEU A 161 4.39 -27.71 6.86
C LEU A 161 4.73 -28.75 5.79
N ASN A 162 4.12 -28.58 4.63
CA ASN A 162 4.39 -29.37 3.44
C ASN A 162 5.36 -28.63 2.51
N HIS A 163 6.12 -29.39 1.74
CA HIS A 163 6.89 -28.82 0.64
C HIS A 163 5.98 -27.99 -0.27
N GLY A 164 6.38 -26.75 -0.56
CA GLY A 164 5.64 -25.84 -1.42
C GLY A 164 4.59 -24.97 -0.72
N ASP A 165 4.33 -25.18 0.57
CA ASP A 165 3.48 -24.27 1.37
C ASP A 165 4.06 -22.84 1.36
N TRP A 166 3.19 -21.85 1.23
CA TRP A 166 3.56 -20.46 1.46
C TRP A 166 3.37 -20.13 2.93
N ILE A 167 4.40 -19.56 3.56
CA ILE A 167 4.34 -19.16 4.96
C ILE A 167 4.49 -17.65 5.08
N VAL A 168 3.74 -17.08 6.02
CA VAL A 168 3.88 -15.70 6.45
C VAL A 168 4.39 -15.72 7.88
N TYR A 169 5.47 -14.98 8.14
CA TYR A 169 6.07 -14.89 9.46
C TYR A 169 6.11 -13.45 9.97
N SER A 170 5.94 -13.28 11.27
CA SER A 170 6.02 -11.99 11.94
C SER A 170 7.41 -11.79 12.52
N ARG A 171 8.00 -10.64 12.23
CA ARG A 171 9.25 -10.16 12.83
C ARG A 171 9.02 -9.46 14.18
N ILE A 172 7.76 -9.32 14.59
CA ILE A 172 7.33 -8.61 15.80
C ILE A 172 7.21 -9.60 16.97
N GLY A 173 7.99 -9.37 18.01
CA GLY A 173 7.90 -10.07 19.29
C GLY A 173 9.18 -9.87 20.09
N GLU A 174 9.06 -9.73 21.41
CA GLU A 174 10.24 -9.56 22.27
C GLU A 174 10.90 -10.90 22.62
N LYS A 175 10.12 -11.98 22.71
CA LYS A 175 10.61 -13.30 23.11
C LYS A 175 9.84 -14.41 22.39
N TYR A 176 10.59 -15.38 21.88
CA TYR A 176 10.01 -16.60 21.32
C TYR A 176 9.68 -17.59 22.43
N GLN A 177 8.66 -18.40 22.19
CA GLN A 177 8.17 -19.40 23.13
C GLN A 177 8.43 -20.82 22.63
N ARG A 178 8.46 -21.78 23.56
CA ARG A 178 8.56 -23.19 23.21
C ARG A 178 7.37 -23.58 22.31
N ASN A 179 7.62 -24.46 21.37
CA ASN A 179 6.66 -24.92 20.35
C ASN A 179 6.27 -23.89 19.29
N GLU A 180 6.77 -22.65 19.33
CA GLU A 180 6.64 -21.75 18.17
C GLU A 180 7.49 -22.24 17.01
N VAL A 181 6.97 -22.08 15.79
CA VAL A 181 7.70 -22.37 14.55
C VAL A 181 8.31 -21.07 14.05
N ILE A 182 9.61 -21.09 13.83
CA ILE A 182 10.38 -19.91 13.44
C ILE A 182 11.08 -20.13 12.11
N VAL A 183 11.28 -19.03 11.40
CA VAL A 183 12.13 -18.92 10.21
C VAL A 183 13.44 -18.29 10.66
N PHE A 184 14.57 -18.89 10.33
CA PHE A 184 15.90 -18.37 10.63
C PHE A 184 16.84 -18.63 9.45
N GLU A 185 17.91 -17.85 9.36
CA GLU A 185 18.92 -18.02 8.32
C GLU A 185 20.16 -18.71 8.88
N LYS A 186 20.59 -19.79 8.24
CA LYS A 186 21.85 -20.48 8.58
C LYS A 186 22.59 -20.83 7.32
N ASN A 187 23.89 -20.52 7.26
CA ASN A 187 24.76 -20.82 6.12
C ASN A 187 24.22 -20.29 4.77
N GLY A 188 23.49 -19.18 4.79
CA GLY A 188 22.87 -18.58 3.59
C GLY A 188 21.56 -19.24 3.14
N GLU A 189 21.02 -20.19 3.91
CA GLU A 189 19.74 -20.84 3.65
C GLU A 189 18.69 -20.45 4.70
N SER A 190 17.47 -20.14 4.22
CA SER A 190 16.30 -19.94 5.07
C SER A 190 15.77 -21.29 5.53
N MET A 191 15.71 -21.51 6.83
CA MET A 191 15.27 -22.75 7.45
C MET A 191 14.06 -22.50 8.35
N VAL A 192 13.15 -23.47 8.40
CA VAL A 192 11.96 -23.41 9.25
C VAL A 192 11.98 -24.58 10.22
N LYS A 193 11.96 -24.30 11.52
CA LYS A 193 12.01 -25.29 12.60
C LYS A 193 11.15 -24.87 13.79
N ARG A 194 10.84 -25.83 14.67
CA ARG A 194 10.11 -25.59 15.92
C ARG A 194 11.08 -25.42 17.09
N ILE A 195 10.80 -24.46 17.96
CA ILE A 195 11.58 -24.25 19.18
C ILE A 195 11.30 -25.37 20.18
N ALA A 196 12.33 -26.16 20.47
CA ALA A 196 12.30 -27.20 21.49
C ALA A 196 12.98 -26.77 22.80
N GLY A 197 13.87 -25.76 22.77
CA GLY A 197 14.60 -25.24 23.94
C GLY A 197 14.67 -23.72 23.96
N LEU A 198 14.42 -23.13 25.14
CA LEU A 198 14.51 -21.70 25.41
C LEU A 198 15.84 -21.34 26.09
N PRO A 199 16.25 -20.05 26.08
CA PRO A 199 17.40 -19.58 26.83
C PRO A 199 17.39 -20.06 28.30
N GLY A 200 18.45 -20.76 28.71
CA GLY A 200 18.62 -21.31 30.06
C GLY A 200 18.13 -22.75 30.23
N ASP A 201 17.43 -23.32 29.26
CA ASP A 201 16.99 -24.72 29.33
C ASP A 201 18.16 -25.70 29.25
N ARG A 202 18.02 -26.83 29.95
CA ARG A 202 18.80 -28.05 29.72
C ARG A 202 17.96 -29.01 28.92
N VAL A 203 18.31 -29.21 27.66
CA VAL A 203 17.55 -30.05 26.73
C VAL A 203 18.35 -31.29 26.39
N GLU A 204 17.75 -32.46 26.55
CA GLU A 204 18.28 -33.73 26.10
C GLU A 204 17.40 -34.24 24.97
N VAL A 205 18.02 -34.58 23.83
CA VAL A 205 17.35 -35.14 22.67
C VAL A 205 18.10 -36.39 22.26
N ASN A 206 17.43 -37.54 22.21
CA ASN A 206 18.05 -38.78 21.73
C ASN A 206 18.35 -38.70 20.21
N SER A 207 19.18 -39.61 19.70
CA SER A 207 19.64 -39.53 18.30
C SER A 207 18.51 -39.59 17.28
N SER A 208 17.47 -40.40 17.52
CA SER A 208 16.28 -40.47 16.66
C SER A 208 15.39 -39.22 16.77
N GLY A 209 15.51 -38.46 17.86
CA GLY A 209 14.59 -37.38 18.21
C GLY A 209 13.22 -37.89 18.67
N SER A 210 13.08 -39.16 19.01
CA SER A 210 11.84 -39.76 19.52
C SER A 210 11.50 -39.35 20.94
N ARG A 211 12.51 -38.91 21.71
CA ARG A 211 12.40 -38.47 23.10
C ARG A 211 13.14 -37.15 23.30
N VAL A 212 12.42 -36.19 23.85
CA VAL A 212 12.94 -34.87 24.22
C VAL A 212 12.66 -34.63 25.70
N VAL A 213 13.69 -34.29 26.46
CA VAL A 213 13.59 -33.94 27.89
C VAL A 213 14.07 -32.51 28.06
N VAL A 214 13.26 -31.70 28.71
CA VAL A 214 13.59 -30.32 29.04
C VAL A 214 13.59 -30.14 30.55
N ASN A 215 14.71 -29.70 31.11
CA ASN A 215 14.89 -29.46 32.54
C ASN A 215 14.51 -30.68 33.41
N GLY A 216 14.78 -31.89 32.91
CA GLY A 216 14.47 -33.16 33.57
C GLY A 216 13.05 -33.67 33.35
N GLN A 217 12.19 -32.92 32.64
CA GLN A 217 10.84 -33.35 32.30
C GLN A 217 10.76 -33.76 30.82
N GLU A 218 10.34 -35.00 30.56
CA GLU A 218 10.05 -35.46 29.20
C GLU A 218 8.83 -34.71 28.65
N ILE A 219 8.96 -34.16 27.45
CA ILE A 219 7.88 -33.44 26.77
C ILE A 219 7.18 -34.36 25.78
N GLN A 220 5.85 -34.33 25.77
CA GLN A 220 5.05 -35.04 24.79
C GLN A 220 4.86 -34.18 23.54
N GLU A 221 5.23 -34.72 22.38
CA GLU A 221 5.17 -34.03 21.08
C GLU A 221 4.33 -34.81 20.07
N ASP A 222 3.00 -34.62 20.09
CA ASP A 222 2.07 -35.36 19.23
C ASP A 222 2.16 -34.98 17.73
N TYR A 223 2.87 -33.89 17.42
CA TYR A 223 3.07 -33.38 16.05
C TYR A 223 4.26 -34.02 15.32
N VAL A 224 5.05 -34.87 16.01
CA VAL A 224 6.32 -35.36 15.49
C VAL A 224 6.13 -36.58 14.59
N THR A 225 6.76 -36.53 13.41
CA THR A 225 6.95 -37.70 12.54
C THR A 225 8.30 -38.33 12.83
N LEU A 226 8.31 -39.65 13.07
CA LEU A 226 9.50 -40.47 13.29
C LEU A 226 9.70 -41.46 12.14
N SER A 227 10.84 -42.13 12.07
CA SER A 227 11.06 -43.18 11.08
C SER A 227 10.19 -44.41 11.38
N ASP A 228 9.88 -45.23 10.37
CA ASP A 228 9.06 -46.45 10.56
C ASP A 228 9.68 -47.43 11.57
N ALA A 229 11.02 -47.47 11.66
CA ALA A 229 11.73 -48.27 12.66
C ALA A 229 11.48 -47.75 14.09
N ASP A 230 11.47 -46.43 14.27
CA ASP A 230 11.21 -45.79 15.56
C ASP A 230 9.73 -45.88 15.95
N VAL A 231 8.81 -45.78 14.99
CA VAL A 231 7.37 -45.98 15.20
C VAL A 231 7.08 -47.44 15.57
N GLY A 232 7.75 -48.39 14.92
CA GLY A 232 7.70 -49.81 15.26
C GLY A 232 8.13 -50.07 16.71
N ASN A 233 9.23 -49.44 17.15
CA ASN A 233 9.71 -49.51 18.53
C ASN A 233 8.76 -48.83 19.53
N LYS A 234 8.07 -47.74 19.17
CA LYS A 234 7.03 -47.12 20.03
C LYS A 234 5.73 -47.93 20.10
N LYS A 235 5.36 -48.66 19.04
CA LYS A 235 4.14 -49.49 19.02
C LYS A 235 4.35 -50.90 19.59
N ALA A 236 5.56 -51.44 19.50
CA ALA A 236 5.93 -52.73 20.08
C ALA A 236 6.30 -52.63 21.57
N SER A 237 6.51 -51.43 22.12
CA SER A 237 6.94 -51.22 23.51
C SER A 237 5.78 -51.25 24.51
N THR A 238 5.25 -52.45 24.77
CA THR A 238 4.95 -52.84 26.17
C THR A 238 6.25 -53.24 26.88
N GLU A 239 7.32 -53.53 26.12
CA GLU A 239 8.68 -53.72 26.64
C GLU A 239 9.54 -52.47 26.34
N LYS A 240 10.17 -51.93 27.38
CA LYS A 240 11.06 -50.75 27.29
C LYS A 240 12.21 -51.06 26.34
N VAL A 241 12.15 -50.55 25.12
CA VAL A 241 13.34 -50.40 24.28
C VAL A 241 14.28 -49.45 25.03
N GLU A 242 15.51 -49.87 25.28
CA GLU A 242 16.55 -49.02 25.88
C GLU A 242 16.94 -47.91 24.90
N GLU A 243 16.11 -46.87 24.82
CA GLU A 243 16.46 -45.63 24.16
C GLU A 243 17.64 -45.03 24.91
N HIS A 244 18.78 -44.96 24.23
CA HIS A 244 19.98 -44.38 24.82
C HIS A 244 19.73 -42.88 25.03
N PRO A 245 19.96 -42.35 26.25
CA PRO A 245 19.81 -40.93 26.50
C PRO A 245 20.74 -40.14 25.56
N GLY A 246 20.20 -39.06 25.04
CA GLY A 246 20.97 -38.14 24.20
C GLY A 246 21.99 -37.34 25.00
N MET A 247 22.81 -36.55 24.30
CA MET A 247 23.65 -35.58 24.97
C MET A 247 22.77 -34.42 25.49
N THR A 248 22.89 -34.09 26.77
CA THR A 248 22.24 -32.90 27.33
C THR A 248 22.96 -31.64 26.84
N GLN A 249 22.23 -30.74 26.18
CA GLN A 249 22.69 -29.44 25.74
C GLN A 249 22.05 -28.33 26.57
N THR A 250 22.88 -27.44 27.13
CA THR A 250 22.40 -26.22 27.78
C THR A 250 22.24 -25.12 26.75
N VAL A 251 21.04 -24.55 26.64
CA VAL A 251 20.73 -23.47 25.71
C VAL A 251 21.23 -22.15 26.30
N MET A 252 22.20 -21.52 25.61
CA MET A 252 22.79 -20.27 26.06
C MET A 252 21.79 -19.11 26.01
N ASN A 253 22.07 -18.06 26.79
CA ASN A 253 21.27 -16.83 26.78
C ASN A 253 21.16 -16.24 25.36
N GLY A 254 19.94 -15.88 24.96
CA GLY A 254 19.67 -15.32 23.64
C GLY A 254 19.75 -16.32 22.48
N GLN A 255 19.83 -17.62 22.76
CA GLN A 255 19.80 -18.69 21.76
C GLN A 255 18.60 -19.62 22.00
N TYR A 256 18.25 -20.38 20.97
CA TYR A 256 17.14 -21.32 20.99
C TYR A 256 17.59 -22.66 20.40
N LEU A 257 17.13 -23.76 20.99
CA LEU A 257 17.29 -25.09 20.40
C LEU A 257 16.07 -25.37 19.54
N VAL A 258 16.30 -25.75 18.29
CA VAL A 258 15.23 -25.97 17.31
C VAL A 258 15.26 -27.38 16.76
N LEU A 259 14.09 -27.97 16.55
CA LEU A 259 13.91 -29.30 15.98
C LEU A 259 12.94 -29.25 14.81
N GLY A 260 13.13 -30.11 13.82
CA GLY A 260 12.10 -30.34 12.81
C GLY A 260 11.00 -31.25 13.34
N ASP A 261 9.76 -31.05 12.89
CA ASP A 261 8.65 -31.94 13.23
C ASP A 261 8.85 -33.32 12.60
N ASN A 262 9.48 -33.40 11.43
CA ASN A 262 9.87 -34.66 10.80
C ASN A 262 11.31 -35.02 11.20
N ARG A 263 11.45 -35.71 12.34
CA ARG A 263 12.75 -35.97 12.99
C ARG A 263 13.67 -36.85 12.15
N SER A 264 13.12 -37.71 11.30
CA SER A 264 13.89 -38.67 10.49
C SER A 264 14.63 -38.03 9.32
N VAL A 265 14.17 -36.88 8.82
CA VAL A 265 14.76 -36.18 7.65
C VAL A 265 15.26 -34.77 7.98
N SER A 266 14.98 -34.28 9.19
CA SER A 266 15.32 -32.92 9.59
C SER A 266 16.79 -32.79 9.98
N ILE A 267 17.51 -31.91 9.26
CA ILE A 267 18.77 -31.30 9.73
C ILE A 267 18.36 -30.11 10.63
N ASP A 268 18.63 -30.23 11.93
CA ASP A 268 18.23 -29.30 12.99
C ASP A 268 19.28 -29.24 14.11
N SER A 269 18.97 -28.69 15.30
CA SER A 269 19.97 -28.48 16.37
C SER A 269 20.67 -29.73 16.89
N ARG A 270 20.19 -30.94 16.53
CA ARG A 270 20.90 -32.20 16.79
C ARG A 270 22.18 -32.32 15.95
N ASP A 271 22.22 -31.67 14.79
CA ASP A 271 23.37 -31.64 13.89
C ASP A 271 24.34 -30.52 14.30
N SER A 272 25.63 -30.82 14.30
CA SER A 272 26.69 -29.87 14.68
C SER A 272 26.81 -28.69 13.72
N SER A 273 26.33 -28.82 12.47
CA SER A 273 26.28 -27.75 11.48
C SER A 273 25.24 -26.66 11.80
N ILE A 274 24.20 -27.01 12.57
CA ILE A 274 23.15 -26.07 12.98
C ILE A 274 23.36 -25.61 14.41
N GLY A 275 23.46 -26.56 15.36
CA GLY A 275 23.51 -26.29 16.78
C GLY A 275 22.35 -25.42 17.26
N THR A 276 22.55 -24.64 18.32
CA THR A 276 21.58 -23.65 18.79
C THR A 276 21.55 -22.41 17.89
N VAL A 277 20.36 -21.82 17.74
CA VAL A 277 20.10 -20.67 16.87
C VAL A 277 20.08 -19.37 17.70
N PRO A 278 20.99 -18.43 17.47
CA PRO A 278 20.94 -17.09 18.08
C PRO A 278 19.67 -16.33 17.68
N SER A 279 19.10 -15.58 18.62
CA SER A 279 17.92 -14.72 18.39
C SER A 279 18.07 -13.76 17.20
N GLY A 280 19.29 -13.29 16.92
CA GLY A 280 19.59 -12.41 15.78
C GLY A 280 19.58 -13.11 14.41
N GLU A 281 19.71 -14.44 14.36
CA GLU A 281 19.57 -15.23 13.12
C GLU A 281 18.10 -15.53 12.81
N ILE A 282 17.19 -15.34 13.78
CA ILE A 282 15.76 -15.59 13.62
C ILE A 282 15.11 -14.43 12.87
N GLN A 283 14.55 -14.74 11.70
CA GLN A 283 13.83 -13.79 10.87
C GLN A 283 12.42 -13.52 11.40
N GLY A 284 11.76 -14.52 11.99
CA GLY A 284 10.47 -14.33 12.66
C GLY A 284 9.71 -15.62 12.95
N ARG A 285 8.56 -15.49 13.61
CA ARG A 285 7.66 -16.62 13.91
C ARG A 285 6.61 -16.80 12.83
N VAL A 286 6.35 -18.04 12.41
CA VAL A 286 5.30 -18.36 11.43
C VAL A 286 3.93 -18.10 12.04
N ILE A 287 3.11 -17.28 11.38
CA ILE A 287 1.77 -16.88 11.84
C ILE A 287 0.64 -17.34 10.92
N LEU A 288 0.96 -17.60 9.64
CA LEU A 288 -0.03 -18.05 8.66
C LEU A 288 0.63 -19.01 7.68
N ILE A 289 -0.11 -20.06 7.35
CA ILE A 289 0.26 -21.08 6.36
C ILE A 289 -0.80 -21.03 5.26
N ILE A 290 -0.35 -20.89 4.02
CA ILE A 290 -1.18 -20.87 2.83
C ILE A 290 -0.80 -22.09 2.01
N ARG A 291 -1.65 -23.11 2.08
CA ARG A 291 -1.53 -24.34 1.30
C ARG A 291 -2.32 -24.19 0.01
N GLY A 292 -1.62 -24.15 -1.12
CA GLY A 292 -2.29 -24.27 -2.40
C GLY A 292 -2.77 -25.71 -2.56
N ASN A 293 -4.01 -25.92 -3.01
CA ASN A 293 -4.48 -27.23 -3.47
C ASN A 293 -3.71 -27.61 -4.76
N GLY A 294 -2.45 -28.01 -4.62
CA GLY A 294 -1.72 -28.80 -5.60
C GLY A 294 -1.82 -30.25 -5.14
N GLY A 295 -2.55 -31.06 -5.91
CA GLY A 295 -2.95 -32.43 -5.57
C GLY A 295 -1.82 -33.43 -5.36
#